data_AF-A0A919UHJ1-F1
#
_entry.id   AF-A0A919UHJ1-F1
#
_cell.length_a   1.000
_cell.length_b   1.000
_cell.length_c   1.000
_cell.angle_alpha   90.00
_cell.angle_beta   90.00
_cell.angle_gamma   90.00
#
_symmetry.space_group_name_H-M   'P 1'
#
loop_
_entity.id
_entity.type
_entity.pdbx_description
1 polymer ?
#
loop_
_entity_poly.entity_id
_entity_poly.type
_entity_poly.pdbx_seq_one_letter_code
_entity_poly.pdbx_strand_id
1 'polypeptide(L)'
;MLEHCGQPRFDLHGFDFPELLHPSVRQHMRRQFERLLTSRGGRFVEHLAALWATRTAFTGSLTGMAVQGDAGQLKTIVVLVAPDQGEDDRRVLISPNKILTEINAKILEGVATGVPTVQLAAKLYLSRQGIEYHVSNMLRQFKVPNRAALVSKAYSMGLFGVGSWPPKVLSDYVRR
;
A
#
# COMPACT_ATOMS: atom_id res chain seq x y z
N MET A 1 -31.84 14.40 -13.32
CA MET A 1 -30.39 14.65 -13.11
C MET A 1 -29.77 13.45 -12.39
N LEU A 2 -29.57 12.33 -13.08
CA LEU A 2 -29.09 11.08 -12.48
C LEU A 2 -28.30 10.28 -13.53
N GLU A 3 -27.24 10.87 -14.08
CA GLU A 3 -26.40 10.24 -15.09
C GLU A 3 -24.93 10.53 -14.80
N HIS A 4 -24.35 9.91 -13.77
CA HIS A 4 -22.89 9.82 -13.60
C HIS A 4 -22.56 8.58 -12.77
N CYS A 5 -22.54 7.40 -13.40
CA CYS A 5 -21.72 6.27 -12.96
C CYS A 5 -21.72 5.21 -14.07
N GLY A 6 -21.02 5.50 -15.16
CA GLY A 6 -20.72 4.55 -16.23
C GLY A 6 -19.68 3.49 -15.84
N GLN A 7 -19.67 3.04 -14.58
CA GLN A 7 -18.90 1.87 -14.18
C GLN A 7 -19.86 0.68 -14.04
N PRO A 8 -19.53 -0.50 -14.61
CA PRO A 8 -20.36 -1.68 -14.42
C PRO A 8 -20.50 -1.94 -12.91
N ARG A 9 -21.70 -2.31 -12.48
CA ARG A 9 -21.90 -2.89 -11.14
C ARG A 9 -21.01 -4.13 -11.07
N PHE A 10 -19.86 -3.99 -10.45
CA PHE A 10 -18.98 -5.12 -10.24
C PHE A 10 -19.63 -6.02 -9.20
N ASP A 11 -19.84 -7.28 -9.60
CA ASP A 11 -20.24 -8.31 -8.67
C ASP A 11 -19.03 -8.64 -7.77
N LEU A 12 -19.10 -8.20 -6.52
CA LEU A 12 -18.10 -8.48 -5.49
C LEU A 12 -18.46 -9.70 -4.65
N HIS A 13 -19.58 -10.37 -4.95
CA HIS A 13 -20.00 -11.53 -4.18
C HIS A 13 -18.94 -12.65 -4.31
N GLY A 14 -18.41 -13.06 -3.15
CA GLY A 14 -17.40 -14.12 -3.06
C GLY A 14 -15.94 -13.66 -3.11
N PHE A 15 -15.66 -12.37 -3.34
CA PHE A 15 -14.30 -11.84 -3.21
C PHE A 15 -13.99 -11.48 -1.76
N ASP A 16 -12.82 -11.89 -1.30
CA ASP A 16 -12.32 -11.48 -0.01
C ASP A 16 -11.92 -10.00 -0.05
N PHE A 17 -12.42 -9.20 0.89
CA PHE A 17 -12.17 -7.76 0.92
C PHE A 17 -10.67 -7.37 0.85
N PRO A 18 -9.71 -8.07 1.51
CA PRO A 18 -8.29 -7.79 1.36
C PRO A 18 -7.76 -7.92 -0.08
N GLU A 19 -8.39 -8.74 -0.92
CA GLU A 19 -8.00 -8.90 -2.33
C GLU A 19 -8.36 -7.66 -3.16
N LEU A 20 -9.36 -6.89 -2.71
CA LEU A 20 -9.77 -5.62 -3.30
C LEU A 20 -8.88 -4.43 -2.88
N LEU A 21 -7.89 -4.68 -2.03
CA LEU A 21 -6.99 -3.66 -1.50
C LEU A 21 -5.58 -3.80 -2.07
N HIS A 22 -4.94 -2.66 -2.30
CA HIS A 22 -3.51 -2.64 -2.59
C HIS A 22 -2.72 -3.29 -1.44
N PRO A 23 -1.68 -4.13 -1.72
CA PRO A 23 -0.92 -4.80 -0.67
C PRO A 23 -0.42 -3.88 0.45
N SER A 24 -0.04 -2.65 0.13
CA SER A 24 0.46 -1.66 1.10
C SER A 24 -0.54 -1.27 2.17
N VAL A 25 -1.85 -1.33 1.88
CA VAL A 25 -2.89 -0.90 2.80
C VAL A 25 -3.57 -2.05 3.54
N ARG A 26 -3.37 -3.31 3.12
CA ARG A 26 -4.05 -4.49 3.70
C ARG A 26 -3.86 -4.61 5.21
N GLN A 27 -2.63 -4.52 5.70
CA GLN A 27 -2.35 -4.64 7.14
C GLN A 27 -2.93 -3.47 7.93
N HIS A 28 -2.88 -2.26 7.38
CA HIS A 28 -3.49 -1.07 7.98
C HIS A 28 -5.00 -1.23 8.11
N MET A 29 -5.66 -1.68 7.05
CA MET A 29 -7.10 -1.95 7.05
C MET A 29 -7.51 -3.03 8.01
N ARG A 30 -6.75 -4.13 8.09
CA ARG A 30 -7.01 -5.19 9.07
C ARG A 30 -7.08 -4.63 10.50
N ARG A 31 -6.14 -3.76 10.87
CA ARG A 31 -6.13 -3.09 12.19
C ARG A 31 -7.33 -2.17 12.39
N GLN A 32 -7.75 -1.43 11.35
CA GLN A 32 -8.92 -0.56 11.46
C GLN A 32 -10.22 -1.36 11.63
N PHE A 33 -10.37 -2.49 10.94
CA PHE A 33 -11.51 -3.39 11.16
C PHE A 33 -11.48 -4.05 12.53
N GLU A 34 -10.33 -4.53 13.01
CA GLU A 34 -10.19 -5.08 14.36
C GLU A 34 -10.62 -4.05 15.43
N ARG A 35 -10.21 -2.79 15.26
CA ARG A 35 -10.66 -1.68 16.11
C ARG A 35 -12.16 -1.44 16.02
N LEU A 36 -12.69 -1.46 14.80
CA LEU A 36 -14.12 -1.28 14.53
C LEU A 36 -14.97 -2.36 15.22
N LEU A 37 -14.54 -3.63 15.13
CA LEU A 37 -15.18 -4.79 15.76
C LEU A 37 -15.19 -4.68 17.29
N THR A 38 -14.15 -4.09 17.87
CA THR A 38 -14.03 -3.94 19.32
C THR A 38 -14.78 -2.70 19.84
N SER A 39 -15.02 -1.70 18.98
CA SER A 39 -15.73 -0.48 19.34
C SER A 39 -17.25 -0.61 19.17
N ARG A 40 -18.04 -0.33 20.22
CA ARG A 40 -19.50 -0.22 20.07
C ARG A 40 -19.85 1.02 19.24
N GLY A 41 -20.20 0.83 17.97
CA GLY A 41 -20.73 1.90 17.09
C GLY A 41 -19.67 2.76 16.42
N GLY A 42 -18.45 2.26 16.27
CA GLY A 42 -17.38 2.98 15.62
C GLY A 42 -17.62 3.23 14.13
N ARG A 43 -16.97 4.28 13.62
CA ARG A 43 -16.72 4.51 12.20
C ARG A 43 -15.26 4.90 12.03
N PHE A 44 -14.65 4.57 10.90
CA PHE A 44 -13.36 5.12 10.50
C PHE A 44 -13.43 5.62 9.07
N VAL A 45 -12.63 6.64 8.75
CA VAL A 45 -12.45 7.19 7.40
C VAL A 45 -10.96 7.20 7.12
N GLU A 46 -10.55 6.60 6.01
CA GLU A 46 -9.16 6.47 5.59
C GLU A 46 -9.03 6.82 4.11
N HIS A 47 -7.95 7.51 3.73
CA HIS A 47 -7.67 7.86 2.33
C HIS A 47 -6.62 6.88 1.80
N LEU A 48 -6.98 6.04 0.83
CA LEU A 48 -6.21 4.87 0.47
C LEU A 48 -6.25 4.59 -1.03
N ALA A 49 -5.20 3.90 -1.49
CA ALA A 49 -5.16 3.33 -2.82
C ALA A 49 -5.80 1.93 -2.80
N ALA A 50 -6.79 1.69 -3.66
CA ALA A 50 -7.51 0.42 -3.79
C ALA A 50 -7.23 -0.25 -5.14
N LEU A 51 -7.30 -1.59 -5.17
CA LEU A 51 -7.20 -2.40 -6.40
C LEU A 51 -8.54 -3.10 -6.60
N TRP A 52 -9.35 -2.70 -7.58
CA TRP A 52 -10.56 -3.48 -7.86
C TRP A 52 -10.23 -4.79 -8.56
N ALA A 53 -11.09 -5.80 -8.42
CA ALA A 53 -10.91 -7.14 -8.99
C ALA A 53 -10.53 -7.14 -10.49
N THR A 54 -10.87 -6.07 -11.22
CA THR A 54 -10.48 -5.80 -12.61
C THR A 54 -9.06 -5.25 -12.80
N ARG A 55 -8.22 -5.23 -11.76
CA ARG A 55 -6.82 -4.74 -11.75
C ARG A 55 -6.65 -3.27 -12.10
N THR A 56 -7.73 -2.48 -12.11
CA THR A 56 -7.63 -1.02 -12.20
C THR A 56 -7.43 -0.45 -10.80
N ALA A 57 -6.26 0.15 -10.59
CA ALA A 57 -5.93 0.87 -9.38
C ALA A 57 -6.59 2.25 -9.40
N PHE A 58 -7.14 2.67 -8.26
CA PHE A 58 -7.52 4.07 -8.03
C PHE A 58 -7.19 4.49 -6.60
N THR A 59 -7.09 5.80 -6.38
CA THR A 59 -7.07 6.41 -5.04
C THR A 59 -8.45 6.91 -4.67
N GLY A 60 -8.79 6.85 -3.40
CA GLY A 60 -10.07 7.32 -2.90
C GLY A 60 -10.18 7.25 -1.39
N SER A 61 -11.30 7.74 -0.88
CA SER A 61 -11.64 7.58 0.53
C SER A 61 -12.40 6.28 0.77
N LEU A 62 -12.06 5.60 1.87
CA LEU A 62 -12.70 4.40 2.35
C LEU A 62 -13.25 4.65 3.75
N THR A 63 -14.55 4.46 3.91
CA THR A 63 -15.25 4.61 5.19
C THR A 63 -15.78 3.25 5.63
N GLY A 64 -15.33 2.77 6.78
CA GLY A 64 -15.84 1.56 7.41
C GLY A 64 -16.77 1.90 8.57
N MET A 65 -17.96 1.29 8.59
CA MET A 65 -18.98 1.49 9.64
C MET A 65 -19.51 0.16 10.14
N ALA A 66 -19.53 -0.01 11.46
CA ALA A 66 -20.19 -1.14 12.10
C ALA A 66 -21.71 -0.91 12.14
N VAL A 67 -22.46 -1.84 11.57
CA VAL A 67 -23.93 -1.85 11.65
C VAL A 67 -24.33 -2.88 12.71
N GLN A 68 -24.87 -2.38 13.82
CA GLN A 68 -25.39 -3.22 14.90
C GLN A 68 -26.81 -3.69 14.57
N GLY A 69 -27.14 -4.92 14.95
CA GLY A 69 -28.53 -5.40 14.96
C GLY A 69 -29.27 -4.99 16.23
N ASP A 70 -30.55 -5.37 16.33
CA ASP A 70 -31.47 -4.96 17.41
C ASP A 70 -31.00 -5.32 18.84
N ALA A 71 -30.03 -6.24 18.99
CA ALA A 71 -29.45 -6.64 20.27
C ALA A 71 -28.05 -6.05 20.57
N GLY A 72 -27.60 -5.04 19.81
CA GLY A 72 -26.25 -4.47 19.96
C GLY A 72 -25.11 -5.39 19.50
N GLN A 73 -25.45 -6.57 18.97
CA GLN A 73 -24.52 -7.48 18.31
C GLN A 73 -24.18 -6.95 16.90
N LEU A 74 -22.91 -6.97 16.54
CA LEU A 74 -22.45 -6.54 15.23
C LEU A 74 -23.02 -7.49 14.16
N LYS A 75 -23.91 -6.96 13.31
CA LYS A 75 -24.61 -7.75 12.28
C LYS A 75 -23.88 -7.69 10.94
N THR A 76 -23.21 -6.57 10.66
CA THR A 76 -22.55 -6.32 9.38
C THR A 76 -21.58 -5.15 9.50
N ILE A 77 -20.58 -5.12 8.61
CA ILE A 77 -19.75 -3.95 8.37
C ILE A 77 -20.09 -3.42 6.98
N VAL A 78 -20.41 -2.14 6.88
CA VAL A 78 -20.59 -1.45 5.61
C VAL A 78 -19.30 -0.70 5.29
N VAL A 79 -18.78 -0.92 4.08
CA VAL A 79 -17.63 -0.20 3.55
C VAL A 79 -18.08 0.65 2.37
N LEU A 80 -17.95 1.97 2.51
CA LEU A 80 -18.17 2.93 1.43
C LEU A 80 -16.83 3.30 0.82
N VAL A 81 -16.70 3.19 -0.50
CA VAL A 81 -15.51 3.61 -1.25
C VAL A 81 -15.91 4.72 -2.21
N ALA A 82 -15.31 5.90 -2.06
CA ALA A 82 -15.49 7.02 -2.96
C ALA A 82 -14.17 7.30 -3.68
N PRO A 83 -14.04 6.98 -4.99
CA PRO A 83 -12.83 7.26 -5.75
C PRO A 83 -12.62 8.77 -5.89
N ASP A 84 -11.35 9.20 -5.93
CA ASP A 84 -10.98 10.57 -6.25
C ASP A 84 -11.31 10.84 -7.74
N GLN A 85 -11.92 12.00 -8.05
CA GLN A 85 -12.36 12.33 -9.42
C GLN A 85 -11.25 12.89 -10.32
N GLY A 86 -9.98 12.72 -9.97
CA GLY A 86 -8.85 13.21 -10.76
C GLY A 86 -8.51 12.30 -11.94
N GLU A 87 -8.47 12.84 -13.15
CA GLU A 87 -7.95 12.14 -14.35
C GLU A 87 -6.50 11.66 -14.20
N ASP A 88 -5.76 12.23 -13.24
CA ASP A 88 -4.33 11.98 -12.98
C ASP A 88 -4.05 10.88 -11.93
N ASP A 89 -5.10 10.33 -11.31
CA ASP A 89 -5.00 9.34 -10.21
C ASP A 89 -5.00 7.88 -10.66
N ARG A 90 -4.85 7.63 -11.98
CA ARG A 90 -4.35 6.36 -12.52
C ARG A 90 -2.85 6.18 -12.21
N ARG A 91 -2.39 6.62 -11.03
CA ARG A 91 -1.04 6.34 -10.54
C ARG A 91 -0.91 4.83 -10.55
N VAL A 92 -0.15 4.37 -11.53
CA VAL A 92 0.12 2.98 -11.84
C VAL A 92 0.65 2.33 -10.58
N LEU A 93 -0.25 1.83 -9.74
CA LEU A 93 0.07 0.87 -8.71
C LEU A 93 0.44 -0.36 -9.51
N ILE A 94 1.75 -0.55 -9.66
CA ILE A 94 2.28 -1.66 -10.42
C ILE A 94 1.67 -2.91 -9.80
N SER A 95 0.93 -3.68 -10.60
CA SER A 95 0.51 -5.04 -10.25
C SER A 95 1.68 -5.73 -9.54
N PRO A 96 1.49 -6.40 -8.41
CA PRO A 96 2.58 -6.96 -7.61
C PRO A 96 3.43 -7.89 -8.46
N ASN A 97 4.47 -7.32 -9.04
CA ASN A 97 5.48 -8.00 -9.80
C ASN A 97 6.70 -7.90 -8.91
N LYS A 98 7.36 -9.03 -8.68
CA LYS A 98 8.54 -9.12 -7.83
C LYS A 98 9.67 -8.29 -8.47
N ILE A 99 9.72 -6.99 -8.21
CA ILE A 99 10.61 -6.04 -8.89
C ILE A 99 11.94 -5.84 -8.17
N LEU A 100 12.01 -6.16 -6.87
CA LEU A 100 13.21 -6.02 -6.05
C LEU A 100 13.78 -7.39 -5.70
N THR A 101 15.11 -7.50 -5.63
CA THR A 101 15.77 -8.63 -4.94
C THR A 101 15.71 -8.42 -3.43
N GLU A 102 15.92 -9.48 -2.63
CA GLU A 102 15.95 -9.35 -1.17
C GLU A 102 16.97 -8.33 -0.67
N ILE A 103 18.17 -8.29 -1.28
CA ILE A 103 19.20 -7.31 -0.95
C ILE A 103 18.74 -5.89 -1.28
N ASN A 104 18.18 -5.66 -2.47
CA ASN A 104 17.70 -4.34 -2.86
C ASN A 104 16.55 -3.88 -1.95
N ALA A 105 15.66 -4.78 -1.52
CA ALA A 105 14.60 -4.47 -0.57
C ALA A 105 15.17 -4.04 0.78
N LYS A 106 16.11 -4.79 1.36
CA LYS A 106 16.77 -4.43 2.64
C LYS A 106 17.54 -3.11 2.54
N ILE A 107 18.21 -2.85 1.43
CA ILE A 107 18.91 -1.57 1.18
C ILE A 107 17.89 -0.43 1.11
N LEU A 108 16.79 -0.62 0.36
CA LEU A 108 15.73 0.39 0.21
C LEU A 108 15.06 0.71 1.56
N GLU A 109 14.76 -0.29 2.39
CA GLU A 109 14.27 -0.10 3.76
C GLU A 109 15.24 0.73 4.60
N GLY A 110 16.53 0.39 4.55
CA GLY A 110 17.59 1.12 5.25
C GLY A 110 17.70 2.57 4.81
N VAL A 111 17.68 2.82 3.50
CA VAL A 111 17.73 4.16 2.92
C VAL A 111 16.48 4.97 3.32
N ALA A 112 15.28 4.37 3.26
CA ALA A 112 14.04 5.03 3.66
C ALA A 112 13.98 5.34 5.17
N THR A 113 14.61 4.50 5.99
CA THR A 113 14.75 4.75 7.44
C THR A 113 15.79 5.84 7.73
N GLY A 114 16.67 6.19 6.77
CA GLY A 114 17.76 7.14 6.97
C GLY A 114 19.04 6.53 7.55
N VAL A 115 19.22 5.21 7.45
CA VAL A 115 20.43 4.54 7.95
C VAL A 115 21.66 4.95 7.11
N PRO A 116 22.78 5.36 7.73
CA PRO A 116 24.00 5.72 7.00
C PRO A 116 24.52 4.54 6.15
N THR A 117 25.06 4.82 4.95
CA THR A 117 25.60 3.77 4.04
C THR A 117 26.59 2.86 4.75
N VAL A 118 27.45 3.39 5.63
CA VAL A 118 28.46 2.60 6.37
C VAL A 118 27.79 1.59 7.31
N GLN A 119 26.71 1.99 7.99
CA GLN A 119 25.96 1.07 8.84
C GLN A 119 25.17 0.04 8.04
N LEU A 120 24.64 0.41 6.87
CA LEU A 120 23.99 -0.53 5.96
C LEU A 120 24.97 -1.57 5.43
N ALA A 121 26.16 -1.14 5.03
CA ALA A 121 27.25 -2.00 4.57
C ALA A 121 27.59 -3.05 5.64
N ALA A 122 27.78 -2.62 6.89
CA ALA A 122 28.04 -3.51 8.02
C ALA A 122 26.88 -4.50 8.27
N LYS A 123 25.62 -4.01 8.32
CA LYS A 123 24.43 -4.85 8.59
C LYS A 123 24.14 -5.88 7.51
N LEU A 124 24.48 -5.57 6.26
CA LEU A 124 24.20 -6.42 5.11
C LEU A 124 25.42 -7.21 4.63
N TYR A 125 26.54 -7.14 5.35
CA TYR A 125 27.81 -7.79 5.00
C TYR A 125 28.27 -7.45 3.56
N LEU A 126 28.14 -6.18 3.19
CA LEU A 126 28.56 -5.65 1.89
C LEU A 126 29.61 -4.55 2.07
N SER A 127 30.39 -4.27 1.03
CA SER A 127 31.25 -3.08 1.03
C SER A 127 30.38 -1.81 0.88
N ARG A 128 30.92 -0.66 1.32
CA ARG A 128 30.28 0.65 1.09
C ARG A 128 29.98 0.86 -0.40
N GLN A 129 30.93 0.52 -1.27
CA GLN A 129 30.77 0.61 -2.72
C GLN A 129 29.71 -0.36 -3.26
N GLY A 130 29.58 -1.56 -2.67
CA GLY A 130 28.52 -2.50 -2.98
C GLY A 130 27.13 -1.90 -2.70
N ILE A 131 26.95 -1.23 -1.56
CA ILE A 131 25.70 -0.52 -1.27
C ILE A 131 25.44 0.59 -2.30
N GLU A 132 26.43 1.43 -2.60
CA GLU A 132 26.30 2.49 -3.61
C GLU A 132 25.94 1.96 -5.00
N TYR A 133 26.49 0.80 -5.38
CA TYR A 133 26.16 0.10 -6.62
C TYR A 133 24.68 -0.32 -6.68
N HIS A 134 24.19 -0.97 -5.62
CA HIS A 134 22.78 -1.35 -5.54
C HIS A 134 21.84 -0.15 -5.56
N VAL A 135 22.18 0.92 -4.84
CA VAL A 135 21.41 2.17 -4.86
C VAL A 135 21.39 2.77 -6.26
N SER A 136 22.53 2.89 -6.92
CA SER A 136 22.63 3.42 -8.29
C SER A 136 21.83 2.60 -9.30
N ASN A 137 21.84 1.28 -9.16
CA ASN A 137 21.00 0.40 -9.97
C ASN A 137 19.51 0.63 -9.72
N MET A 138 19.08 0.82 -8.47
CA MET A 138 17.70 1.18 -8.15
C MET A 138 17.33 2.56 -8.71
N LEU A 139 18.21 3.57 -8.64
CA LEU A 139 17.96 4.88 -9.27
C LEU A 139 17.67 4.74 -10.76
N ARG A 140 18.45 3.93 -11.47
CA ARG A 140 18.25 3.65 -12.90
C ARG A 140 16.96 2.86 -13.16
N GLN A 141 16.71 1.80 -12.40
CA GLN A 141 15.51 0.96 -12.54
C GLN A 141 14.24 1.78 -12.30
N PHE A 142 14.25 2.64 -11.29
CA PHE A 142 13.12 3.49 -10.92
C PHE A 142 13.09 4.80 -11.70
N LYS A 143 14.07 5.08 -12.57
CA LYS A 143 14.16 6.32 -13.37
C LYS A 143 14.04 7.58 -12.50
N VAL A 144 14.88 7.68 -11.47
CA VAL A 144 14.91 8.80 -10.53
C VAL A 144 16.34 9.32 -10.35
N PRO A 145 16.53 10.63 -10.09
CA PRO A 145 17.86 11.23 -10.12
C PRO A 145 18.68 11.05 -8.84
N ASN A 146 18.04 10.76 -7.70
CA ASN A 146 18.73 10.74 -6.41
C ASN A 146 18.02 9.85 -5.36
N ARG A 147 18.69 9.66 -4.22
CA ARG A 147 18.23 8.80 -3.12
C ARG A 147 16.88 9.22 -2.53
N ALA A 148 16.65 10.52 -2.35
CA ALA A 148 15.38 11.01 -1.83
C ALA A 148 14.23 10.70 -2.79
N ALA A 149 14.43 10.96 -4.09
CA ALA A 149 13.46 10.64 -5.13
C ALA A 149 13.20 9.12 -5.23
N LEU A 150 14.19 8.27 -4.97
CA LEU A 150 13.99 6.81 -4.87
C LEU A 150 13.04 6.45 -3.73
N VAL A 151 13.23 7.03 -2.55
CA VAL A 151 12.34 6.81 -1.40
C VAL A 151 10.93 7.32 -1.70
N SER A 152 10.81 8.55 -2.19
CA SER A 152 9.51 9.15 -2.55
C SER A 152 8.77 8.32 -3.60
N LYS A 153 9.47 7.83 -4.63
CA LYS A 153 8.88 6.98 -5.66
C LYS A 153 8.49 5.60 -5.14
N ALA A 154 9.28 5.01 -4.24
CA ALA A 154 8.92 3.76 -3.58
C ALA A 154 7.65 3.90 -2.72
N TYR A 155 7.47 5.03 -2.03
CA TYR A 155 6.23 5.37 -1.32
C TYR A 155 5.05 5.55 -2.28
N SER A 156 5.21 6.33 -3.34
CA SER A 156 4.12 6.59 -4.31
C SER A 156 3.69 5.32 -5.05
N MET A 157 4.61 4.37 -5.23
CA MET A 157 4.35 3.06 -5.82
C MET A 157 3.78 2.05 -4.81
N GLY A 158 3.64 2.41 -3.54
CA GLY A 158 3.10 1.52 -2.51
C GLY A 158 4.02 0.33 -2.19
N LEU A 159 5.34 0.46 -2.35
CA LEU A 159 6.27 -0.62 -2.02
C LEU A 159 6.40 -0.86 -0.52
N PHE A 160 6.18 0.19 0.27
CA PHE A 160 6.18 0.11 1.73
C PHE A 160 4.78 -0.13 2.28
N GLY A 161 4.69 -0.84 3.41
CA GLY A 161 3.45 -0.91 4.18
C GLY A 161 3.02 0.46 4.71
N VAL A 162 1.72 0.74 4.67
CA VAL A 162 1.15 1.98 5.22
C VAL A 162 1.06 1.89 6.75
N GLY A 163 1.44 2.98 7.42
CA GLY A 163 1.38 3.07 8.88
C GLY A 163 2.41 2.20 9.61
N SER A 164 3.49 1.78 8.96
CA SER A 164 4.61 1.10 9.60
C SER A 164 5.85 2.00 9.68
N TRP A 165 6.40 2.12 10.88
CA TRP A 165 7.70 2.74 11.12
C TRP A 165 8.56 1.80 11.99
N PRO A 166 9.79 1.45 11.59
CA PRO A 166 10.46 1.82 10.34
C PRO A 166 9.77 1.25 9.09
N PRO A 167 9.96 1.85 7.89
CA PRO A 167 9.30 1.41 6.67
C PRO A 167 9.77 0.01 6.25
N LYS A 168 8.84 -0.84 5.83
CA LYS A 168 9.11 -2.22 5.40
C LYS A 168 8.58 -2.48 4.01
N VAL A 169 9.42 -3.06 3.15
CA VAL A 169 9.04 -3.44 1.79
C VAL A 169 8.12 -4.66 1.87
N LEU A 170 7.01 -4.63 1.15
CA LEU A 170 6.04 -5.72 1.14
C LEU A 170 6.60 -6.91 0.38
N SER A 171 6.38 -8.11 0.89
CA SER A 171 6.86 -9.37 0.30
C SER A 171 6.44 -9.57 -1.16
N ASP A 172 5.30 -8.99 -1.54
CA ASP A 172 4.71 -9.11 -2.88
C ASP A 172 5.59 -8.46 -3.96
N TYR A 173 6.49 -7.55 -3.57
CA TYR A 173 7.44 -6.89 -4.47
C TYR A 173 8.86 -7.47 -4.42
N VAL A 174 9.10 -8.51 -3.61
CA VAL A 174 10.42 -9.12 -3.42
C VAL A 174 10.51 -10.46 -4.15
N ARG A 175 11.56 -10.62 -4.98
CA ARG A 175 11.94 -11.90 -5.57
C ARG A 175 12.57 -12.76 -4.47
N ARG A 176 11.88 -13.85 -4.12
CA ARG A 176 12.43 -14.99 -3.38
C ARG A 176 13.15 -15.90 -4.36
#